data_AF-A7S0P2-F1
#
_entry.id   AF-A7S0P2-F1
#
_cell.length_a   1.000
_cell.length_b   1.000
_cell.length_c   1.000
_cell.angle_alpha   90.00
_cell.angle_beta   90.00
_cell.angle_gamma   90.00
#
_symmetry.space_group_name_H-M   'P 1'
#
loop_
_entity.id
_entity.type
_entity.pdbx_description
1 polymer ?
#
loop_
_entity_poly.entity_id
_entity_poly.type
_entity_poly.pdbx_seq_one_letter_code
_entity_poly.pdbx_strand_id
1 'polypeptide(L)'
;LKLLVPKYASENPRCKWLYLIAYGGGLVEGDSITLHVEVEKNASVVLTSQASTKVYHSERGRTTSQKISAMVADGALLAVLPSYLVCFKDALYKQDQVIGTLFDLMTPTF
;
A
#
# COMPACT_ATOMS: atom_id res chain seq x y z
N LEU A 1 -7.54 -1.88 -8.98
CA LEU A 1 -6.38 -2.44 -8.25
C LEU A 1 -6.46 -3.96 -8.26
N LYS A 2 -5.34 -4.66 -8.43
CA LYS A 2 -5.24 -6.11 -8.20
C LYS A 2 -4.23 -6.40 -7.09
N LEU A 3 -4.52 -7.41 -6.30
CA LEU A 3 -3.61 -7.96 -5.30
C LEU A 3 -3.11 -9.32 -5.78
N LEU A 4 -1.81 -9.55 -5.67
CA LEU A 4 -1.18 -10.84 -5.97
C LEU A 4 -0.40 -11.31 -4.75
N VAL A 5 -0.65 -12.56 -4.35
CA VAL A 5 0.08 -13.24 -3.28
C VAL A 5 0.82 -14.44 -3.89
N PRO A 6 2.09 -14.28 -4.31
CA PRO A 6 2.87 -15.38 -4.85
C PRO A 6 3.12 -16.45 -3.79
N LYS A 7 2.93 -17.71 -4.19
CA LYS A 7 3.09 -18.87 -3.31
C LYS A 7 4.53 -19.06 -2.79
N TYR A 8 5.52 -18.65 -3.57
CA TYR A 8 6.94 -18.95 -3.33
C TYR A 8 7.83 -17.71 -3.18
N ALA A 9 7.28 -16.56 -2.77
CA ALA A 9 8.09 -15.35 -2.53
C ALA A 9 8.84 -15.36 -1.18
N SER A 10 8.51 -16.31 -0.29
CA SER A 10 9.19 -16.49 0.99
C SER A 10 9.19 -17.98 1.35
N GLU A 11 10.32 -18.48 1.82
CA GLU A 11 10.44 -19.81 2.42
C GLU A 11 9.93 -19.83 3.87
N ASN A 12 9.86 -18.68 4.53
CA ASN A 12 9.26 -18.58 5.86
C ASN A 12 7.72 -18.71 5.75
N PRO A 13 7.10 -19.73 6.39
CA PRO A 13 5.67 -19.98 6.27
C PRO A 13 4.81 -18.87 6.89
N ARG A 14 5.36 -18.10 7.82
CA ARG A 14 4.71 -16.97 8.49
C ARG A 14 4.82 -15.66 7.70
N CYS A 15 5.61 -15.64 6.63
CA CYS A 15 5.81 -14.45 5.81
C CYS A 15 5.06 -14.56 4.47
N LYS A 16 4.26 -13.55 4.13
CA LYS A 16 3.56 -13.44 2.85
C LYS A 16 3.91 -12.14 2.16
N TRP A 17 4.08 -12.22 0.85
CA TRP A 17 4.31 -11.04 0.01
C TRP A 17 3.00 -10.67 -0.67
N LEU A 18 2.65 -9.39 -0.60
CA LEU A 18 1.46 -8.81 -1.19
C LEU A 18 1.91 -7.78 -2.23
N TYR A 19 1.65 -8.08 -3.51
CA TYR A 19 1.98 -7.20 -4.62
C TYR A 19 0.75 -6.39 -5.02
N LEU A 20 0.87 -5.07 -4.93
CA LEU A 20 -0.06 -4.10 -5.47
C LEU A 20 0.18 -3.92 -6.97
N ILE A 21 -0.86 -4.14 -7.76
CA ILE A 21 -0.82 -4.01 -9.22
C ILE A 21 -1.88 -2.99 -9.65
N ALA A 22 -1.42 -1.86 -10.20
CA ALA A 22 -2.26 -0.90 -10.88
C ALA A 22 -2.60 -1.42 -12.29
N TYR A 23 -3.87 -1.36 -12.68
CA TYR A 23 -4.28 -1.70 -14.04
C TYR A 23 -3.92 -0.56 -14.99
N GLY A 24 -3.71 -0.87 -16.28
CA GLY A 24 -3.50 0.18 -17.30
C GLY A 24 -2.14 0.87 -17.25
N GLY A 25 -1.16 0.34 -16.50
CA GLY A 25 0.22 0.84 -16.50
C GLY A 25 0.47 2.06 -15.60
N GLY A 26 -0.54 2.55 -14.87
CA GLY A 26 -0.42 3.67 -13.94
C GLY A 26 -1.78 4.11 -13.41
N LEU A 27 -1.79 5.21 -12.67
CA LEU A 27 -2.96 5.90 -12.17
C LEU A 27 -3.26 7.09 -13.05
N VAL A 28 -4.53 7.28 -13.41
CA VAL A 28 -5.00 8.42 -14.19
C VAL A 28 -5.73 9.41 -13.30
N GLU A 29 -6.07 10.55 -13.89
CA GLU A 29 -6.77 11.62 -13.19
C GLU A 29 -8.00 11.11 -12.40
N GLY A 30 -8.02 11.44 -11.10
CA GLY A 30 -9.15 11.15 -10.22
C GLY A 30 -9.23 9.72 -9.71
N ASP A 31 -8.29 8.84 -10.09
CA ASP A 31 -8.18 7.52 -9.48
C ASP A 31 -8.01 7.66 -7.95
N SER A 32 -8.73 6.84 -7.20
CA SER A 32 -8.62 6.78 -5.74
C SER A 32 -8.47 5.33 -5.30
N ILE A 33 -7.31 5.02 -4.72
CA ILE A 33 -7.00 3.70 -4.19
C ILE A 33 -6.95 3.80 -2.68
N THR A 34 -7.72 2.96 -2.00
CA THR A 34 -7.61 2.77 -0.55
C THR A 34 -7.33 1.30 -0.27
N LEU A 35 -6.30 1.04 0.53
CA LEU A 35 -5.93 -0.28 1.00
C LEU A 35 -5.88 -0.30 2.52
N HIS A 36 -6.55 -1.29 3.10
CA HIS A 36 -6.50 -1.61 4.52
C HIS A 36 -5.75 -2.93 4.68
N VAL A 37 -4.74 -2.97 5.56
CA VAL A 37 -3.92 -4.15 5.83
C VAL A 37 -3.95 -4.45 7.31
N GLU A 38 -4.34 -5.66 7.67
CA GLU A 38 -4.25 -6.14 9.05
C GLU A 38 -3.22 -7.28 9.09
N VAL A 39 -2.20 -7.12 9.93
CA VAL A 39 -1.18 -8.14 10.14
C VAL A 39 -1.36 -8.74 11.52
N GLU A 40 -1.82 -9.99 11.54
CA GLU A 40 -2.10 -10.73 12.76
C GLU A 40 -0.83 -11.11 13.53
N LYS A 41 -1.02 -11.52 14.80
CA LYS A 41 0.06 -11.87 15.71
C LYS A 41 0.99 -12.91 15.09
N ASN A 42 2.29 -12.70 15.25
CA ASN A 42 3.34 -13.60 14.73
C ASN A 42 3.33 -13.80 13.20
N ALA A 43 2.59 -12.98 12.43
CA ALA A 43 2.65 -12.98 10.98
C ALA A 43 3.61 -11.89 10.47
N SER A 44 4.13 -12.09 9.26
CA SER A 44 4.94 -11.11 8.57
C SER A 44 4.37 -10.85 7.18
N VAL A 45 4.22 -9.59 6.80
CA VAL A 45 3.74 -9.20 5.48
C VAL A 45 4.74 -8.24 4.84
N VAL A 46 5.10 -8.52 3.59
CA VAL A 46 5.79 -7.58 2.73
C VAL A 46 4.78 -7.01 1.74
N LEU A 47 4.43 -5.74 1.89
CA LEU A 47 3.58 -5.01 0.96
C LEU A 47 4.47 -4.28 -0.06
N THR A 48 4.43 -4.69 -1.32
CA THR A 48 5.25 -4.11 -2.38
C THR A 48 4.44 -3.90 -3.67
N SER A 49 5.04 -3.33 -4.70
CA SER A 49 4.44 -3.19 -6.03
C SER A 49 5.27 -3.96 -7.06
N GLN A 50 4.61 -4.52 -8.07
CA GLN A 50 5.29 -5.28 -9.13
C GLN A 50 6.14 -4.38 -10.05
N ALA A 51 5.75 -3.11 -10.15
CA ALA A 51 6.40 -2.11 -10.99
C ALA A 51 6.31 -0.74 -10.32
N SER A 52 6.98 0.25 -10.92
CA SER A 52 6.82 1.65 -10.54
C SER A 52 5.37 2.10 -10.74
N THR A 53 4.90 2.94 -9.82
CA THR A 53 3.56 3.53 -9.92
C THR A 53 3.67 4.80 -10.75
N LYS A 54 3.16 4.74 -11.98
CA LYS A 54 3.06 5.92 -12.86
C LYS A 54 1.81 6.71 -12.51
N VAL A 55 1.90 8.03 -12.45
CA VAL A 55 0.74 8.91 -12.27
C VAL A 55 0.70 9.88 -13.44
N TYR A 56 -0.36 9.79 -14.24
CA TYR A 56 -0.55 10.59 -15.45
C TYR A 56 -1.07 12.00 -15.11
N HIS A 57 -1.04 12.88 -16.12
CA HIS A 57 -1.43 14.28 -16.01
C HIS A 57 -2.91 14.42 -15.61
N SER A 58 -3.22 15.49 -14.88
CA SER A 58 -4.60 15.84 -14.49
C SER A 58 -5.13 16.97 -15.36
N GLU A 59 -5.98 16.65 -16.34
CA GLU A 59 -6.54 17.64 -17.27
C GLU A 59 -7.60 18.56 -16.66
N ARG A 60 -8.35 18.05 -15.70
CA ARG A 60 -9.49 18.71 -15.03
C ARG A 60 -9.17 19.10 -13.58
N GLY A 61 -7.89 19.04 -13.18
CA GLY A 61 -7.44 19.40 -11.85
C GLY A 61 -7.88 18.44 -10.73
N ARG A 62 -8.35 17.24 -11.04
CA ARG A 62 -8.73 16.25 -10.02
C ARG A 62 -7.51 15.52 -9.49
N THR A 63 -7.38 15.48 -8.17
CA THR A 63 -6.29 14.76 -7.50
C THR A 63 -6.48 13.25 -7.60
N THR A 64 -5.45 12.57 -8.08
CA THR A 64 -5.28 11.13 -7.97
C THR A 64 -4.75 10.80 -6.58
N SER A 65 -5.32 9.79 -5.91
CA SER A 65 -5.02 9.49 -4.51
C SER A 65 -4.71 8.02 -4.25
N GLN A 66 -3.77 7.78 -3.34
CA GLN A 66 -3.49 6.46 -2.78
C GLN A 66 -3.40 6.56 -1.26
N LYS A 67 -4.25 5.79 -0.57
CA LYS A 67 -4.25 5.65 0.87
C LYS A 67 -3.94 4.22 1.26
N ILE A 68 -2.91 4.01 2.07
CA ILE A 68 -2.61 2.74 2.72
C ILE A 68 -2.79 2.95 4.21
N SER A 69 -3.61 2.12 4.84
CA SER A 69 -3.70 2.06 6.29
C SER A 69 -3.44 0.64 6.76
N ALA A 70 -2.69 0.51 7.85
CA ALA A 70 -2.34 -0.78 8.36
C ALA A 70 -2.37 -0.86 9.89
N MET A 71 -2.81 -2.02 10.39
CA MET A 71 -2.75 -2.40 11.79
C MET A 71 -1.81 -3.59 11.94
N VAL A 72 -0.80 -3.43 12.80
CA VAL A 72 0.21 -4.47 13.08
C VAL A 72 0.00 -4.98 14.50
N ALA A 73 -0.31 -6.26 14.63
CA ALA A 73 -0.49 -6.90 15.92
C ALA A 73 0.83 -7.12 16.66
N ASP A 74 0.73 -7.45 17.95
CA ASP A 74 1.89 -7.80 18.76
C ASP A 74 2.69 -8.97 18.17
N GLY A 75 4.02 -8.83 18.16
CA GLY A 75 4.93 -9.79 17.54
C GLY A 75 4.78 -9.96 16.02
N ALA A 76 4.00 -9.11 15.36
CA ALA A 76 3.83 -9.11 13.91
C ALA A 76 4.79 -8.13 13.22
N LEU A 77 4.97 -8.30 11.90
CA LEU A 77 5.82 -7.43 11.08
C LEU A 77 5.10 -7.03 9.79
N LEU A 78 5.09 -5.73 9.49
CA LEU A 78 4.71 -5.20 8.19
C LEU A 78 5.90 -4.45 7.58
N ALA A 79 6.37 -4.89 6.42
CA ALA A 79 7.33 -4.16 5.61
C ALA A 79 6.59 -3.53 4.42
N VAL A 80 6.52 -2.19 4.37
CA VAL A 80 5.93 -1.44 3.26
C VAL A 80 7.06 -0.99 2.34
N LEU A 81 7.25 -1.69 1.23
CA LEU A 81 8.36 -1.52 0.28
C LEU A 81 7.84 -1.36 -1.17
N PRO A 82 7.02 -0.34 -1.47
CA PRO A 82 6.59 -0.07 -2.84
C PRO A 82 7.78 0.37 -3.71
N SER A 83 7.70 0.11 -5.02
CA SER A 83 8.63 0.70 -5.98
C SER A 83 8.46 2.23 -6.07
N TYR A 84 9.43 2.90 -6.68
CA TYR A 84 9.39 4.35 -6.88
C TYR A 84 8.16 4.82 -7.68
N LEU A 85 7.79 6.08 -7.44
CA LEU A 85 6.71 6.78 -8.14
C LEU A 85 7.26 7.52 -9.38
N VAL A 86 6.47 7.57 -10.45
CA VAL A 86 6.78 8.35 -11.66
C VAL A 86 5.60 9.26 -11.95
N CYS A 87 5.68 10.51 -11.51
CA CYS A 87 4.69 11.53 -11.83
C CYS A 87 5.03 12.15 -13.19
N PHE A 88 4.09 12.08 -14.13
CA PHE A 88 4.19 12.78 -15.40
C PHE A 88 3.92 14.28 -15.21
N LYS A 89 4.21 15.06 -16.26
CA LYS A 89 3.94 16.50 -16.28
C LYS A 89 2.49 16.76 -15.86
N ASP A 90 2.26 17.74 -14.99
CA ASP A 90 0.93 18.17 -14.54
C ASP A 90 0.14 17.09 -13.78
N ALA A 91 0.81 16.05 -13.25
CA ALA A 91 0.17 15.09 -12.36
C ALA A 91 -0.15 15.71 -10.99
N LEU A 92 -1.37 15.48 -10.51
CA LEU A 92 -1.81 15.86 -9.16
C LEU A 92 -1.98 14.60 -8.33
N TYR A 93 -0.99 14.29 -7.48
CA TYR A 93 -0.96 13.05 -6.71
C TYR A 93 -0.92 13.31 -5.20
N LYS A 94 -1.74 12.58 -4.45
CA LYS A 94 -1.71 12.54 -2.98
C LYS A 94 -1.50 11.11 -2.50
N GLN A 95 -0.51 10.91 -1.64
CA GLN A 95 -0.30 9.64 -0.97
C GLN A 95 -0.40 9.80 0.55
N ASP A 96 -1.26 9.00 1.17
CA ASP A 96 -1.44 8.93 2.62
C ASP A 96 -1.07 7.52 3.11
N GLN A 97 -0.17 7.40 4.08
CA GLN A 97 0.16 6.13 4.72
C GLN A 97 0.00 6.26 6.24
N VAL A 98 -0.82 5.40 6.83
CA VAL A 98 -1.07 5.37 8.27
C VAL A 98 -0.83 3.97 8.78
N ILE A 99 0.25 3.77 9.53
CA ILE A 99 0.61 2.47 10.10
C ILE A 99 0.55 2.62 11.60
N GLY A 100 -0.32 1.86 12.24
CA GLY A 100 -0.42 1.79 13.69
C GLY A 100 -0.26 0.38 14.21
N THR A 101 -0.17 0.28 15.52
CA THR A 101 -0.13 -0.99 16.23
C THR A 101 -1.48 -1.26 16.86
N LEU A 102 -1.84 -2.53 17.08
CA LEU A 102 -3.08 -2.86 17.78
C LEU A 102 -3.12 -2.33 19.23
N PHE A 103 -1.95 -2.02 19.80
CA PHE A 103 -1.84 -1.35 21.09
C PHE A 103 -2.41 0.07 21.07
N ASP A 104 -2.30 0.79 19.94
CA ASP A 104 -2.81 2.16 19.79
C ASP A 104 -4.35 2.25 19.86
N LEU A 105 -5.06 1.13 19.68
CA LEU A 105 -6.51 1.03 19.89
C LEU A 105 -6.91 0.70 21.34
N MET A 106 -5.97 0.22 22.17
CA MET A 106 -6.22 -0.13 23.58
C MET A 106 -5.78 0.96 24.56
N THR A 107 -4.96 1.92 24.13
CA THR A 107 -4.72 3.16 24.88
C THR A 107 -5.65 4.24 24.34
N PRO A 108 -6.69 4.68 25.08
CA PRO A 108 -7.37 5.90 24.70
C PRO A 108 -6.34 7.03 24.79
N THR A 109 -6.18 7.76 23.69
CA THR A 109 -5.43 9.02 23.66
C THR A 109 -5.98 9.91 24.78
N PHE A 110 -5.14 10.23 25.75
CA PHE A 110 -5.42 11.22 26.81
C PHE A 110 -5.44 12.64 26.23
#